data_AF-A0AA94VF98-F1
#
_entry.id   AF-A0AA94VF98-F1
#
_cell.length_a   1.000
_cell.length_b   1.000
_cell.length_c   1.000
_cell.angle_alpha   90.00
_cell.angle_beta   90.00
_cell.angle_gamma   90.00
#
_symmetry.space_group_name_H-M   'P 1'
#
loop_
_entity.id
_entity.type
_entity.pdbx_description
1 polymer ?
#
loop_
_entity_poly.entity_id
_entity_poly.type
_entity_poly.pdbx_seq_one_letter_code
_entity_poly.pdbx_strand_id
1 'polypeptide(L)'
;MRDAKFKGLAKVKKTLAGGKTIYYCYAWRGGPLLKDDKGEPIQPGDPLLDGAFKLAHEQRRAPSPTNLTTLITLYRGSSDFRRTKLGTRQEYDRYLDKIRMQFGGLSLEELQQPPTRGAFKEWRDSFAGTPRTADFAWMILVRVLSFAKDRGMISVNIAERGGRLYRSTRRDQTWADADVAAFEAVAPPHMRLAIELALWTGQRKGDLLRLSWRDFDGTNLRFTQSKTKARVLVPMGYLAEVLRSQSGSGTILRNSRGAAWTSDGFNTSWRKCCTRAGITSLTFHDLRGTAITRMALAGCTVPEIAAVTGHSLKDVETILDMHYLGGRAELAASAMRKMAEKMSRQPTNR
;
A
#
# COMPACT_ATOMS: atom_id res chain seq x y z
N MET A 1 41.99 24.20 16.36
CA MET A 1 40.55 23.97 16.63
C MET A 1 40.22 22.52 16.31
N ARG A 2 39.72 21.71 17.26
CA ARG A 2 39.19 20.38 16.95
C ARG A 2 37.86 20.59 16.25
N ASP A 3 37.78 20.18 15.00
CA ASP A 3 36.56 20.24 14.22
C ASP A 3 35.46 19.41 14.92
N ALA A 4 34.45 20.08 15.49
CA ALA A 4 33.42 19.44 16.32
C ALA A 4 32.66 18.34 15.56
N LYS A 5 32.69 18.42 14.22
CA LYS A 5 32.06 17.49 13.28
C LYS A 5 32.65 16.08 13.30
N PHE A 6 33.93 15.93 13.67
CA PHE A 6 34.66 14.64 13.60
C PHE A 6 35.20 14.19 14.97
N LYS A 7 34.41 14.38 16.04
CA LYS A 7 34.81 13.97 17.39
C LYS A 7 35.06 12.46 17.45
N GLY A 8 36.32 12.07 17.66
CA GLY A 8 36.74 10.67 17.78
C GLY A 8 37.48 10.12 16.56
N LEU A 9 37.51 10.84 15.42
CA LEU A 9 38.27 10.44 14.23
C LEU A 9 39.77 10.28 14.55
N ALA A 10 40.35 9.12 14.23
CA ALA A 10 41.78 8.87 14.38
C ALA A 10 42.49 9.04 13.02
N LYS A 11 43.65 9.69 13.01
CA LYS A 11 44.43 9.95 11.80
C LYS A 11 45.85 9.46 11.98
N VAL A 12 46.36 8.69 11.02
CA VAL A 12 47.76 8.25 10.97
C VAL A 12 48.41 8.81 9.70
N LYS A 13 49.53 9.51 9.84
CA LYS A 13 50.30 10.07 8.73
C LYS A 13 51.30 9.03 8.22
N LYS A 14 51.43 8.87 6.91
CA LYS A 14 52.46 8.02 6.27
C LYS A 14 53.07 8.73 5.07
N THR A 15 54.39 8.73 4.98
CA THR A 15 55.12 9.18 3.79
C THR A 15 55.37 7.99 2.89
N LEU A 16 54.97 8.09 1.62
CA LEU A 16 55.18 7.05 0.61
C LEU A 16 56.61 7.10 0.07
N ALA A 17 57.06 6.02 -0.57
CA ALA A 17 58.41 5.93 -1.14
C ALA A 17 58.73 7.06 -2.15
N GLY A 18 57.71 7.59 -2.84
CA GLY A 18 57.84 8.75 -3.73
C GLY A 18 57.76 10.13 -3.05
N GLY A 19 57.96 10.22 -1.73
CA GLY A 19 57.95 11.48 -0.97
C GLY A 19 56.56 12.08 -0.68
N LYS A 20 55.51 11.59 -1.36
CA LYS A 20 54.13 12.03 -1.13
C LYS A 20 53.64 11.58 0.26
N THR A 21 53.09 12.52 1.03
CA THR A 21 52.44 12.24 2.31
C THR A 21 50.97 11.90 2.11
N ILE A 22 50.49 10.84 2.75
CA ILE A 22 49.05 10.49 2.85
C ILE A 22 48.61 10.33 4.31
N TYR A 23 47.31 10.48 4.53
CA TYR A 23 46.66 10.20 5.81
C TYR A 23 45.75 8.98 5.73
N TYR A 24 45.79 8.15 6.76
CA TYR A 24 44.84 7.08 7.01
C TYR A 24 43.83 7.56 8.07
N CYS A 25 42.62 7.86 7.62
CA CYS A 25 41.51 8.30 8.47
C CYS A 25 40.72 7.09 8.96
N TYR A 26 40.74 6.82 10.26
CA TYR A 26 39.95 5.77 10.90
C TYR A 26 38.77 6.40 11.64
N ALA A 27 37.61 5.76 11.58
CA ALA A 27 36.40 6.26 12.24
C ALA A 27 36.59 6.48 13.75
N TRP A 28 37.43 5.68 14.41
CA TRP A 28 37.96 5.91 15.76
C TRP A 28 39.30 5.18 15.93
N ARG A 29 39.99 5.37 17.06
CA ARG A 29 41.23 4.63 17.36
C ARG A 29 40.91 3.12 17.44
N GLY A 30 41.49 2.31 16.54
CA GLY A 30 41.19 0.88 16.40
C GLY A 30 39.91 0.56 15.60
N GLY A 31 39.27 1.56 15.00
CA GLY A 31 38.10 1.39 14.13
C GLY A 31 38.47 1.10 12.66
N PRO A 32 37.49 0.96 11.76
CA PRO A 32 37.74 0.71 10.35
C PRO A 32 38.38 1.93 9.66
N LEU A 33 39.22 1.65 8.66
CA LEU A 33 39.79 2.66 7.77
C LEU A 33 38.70 3.17 6.81
N LEU A 34 38.56 4.50 6.71
CA LEU A 34 37.61 5.14 5.80
C LEU A 34 38.21 5.18 4.39
N LYS A 35 37.48 4.58 3.44
CA LYS A 35 37.88 4.42 2.04
C LYS A 35 36.82 4.97 1.09
N ASP A 36 37.23 5.43 -0.07
CA ASP A 36 36.34 5.84 -1.15
C ASP A 36 35.80 4.62 -1.94
N ASP A 37 34.97 4.88 -2.95
CA ASP A 37 34.36 3.83 -3.78
C ASP A 37 35.37 3.01 -4.59
N LYS A 38 36.61 3.49 -4.72
CA LYS A 38 37.72 2.80 -5.39
C LYS A 38 38.61 2.02 -4.41
N GLY A 39 38.30 2.08 -3.11
CA GLY A 39 39.05 1.41 -2.06
C GLY A 39 40.27 2.17 -1.54
N GLU A 40 40.45 3.43 -1.97
CA GLU A 40 41.57 4.30 -1.60
C GLU A 40 41.29 5.04 -0.28
N PRO A 41 42.30 5.29 0.58
CA PRO A 41 42.10 6.00 1.85
C PRO A 41 41.57 7.43 1.66
N ILE A 42 40.45 7.75 2.29
CA ILE A 42 39.86 9.10 2.26
C ILE A 42 40.75 10.08 3.04
N GLN A 43 41.12 11.19 2.39
CA GLN A 43 41.99 12.21 2.97
C GLN A 43 41.23 13.22 3.85
N PRO A 44 41.89 13.86 4.84
CA PRO A 44 41.30 14.96 5.59
C PRO A 44 40.87 16.11 4.66
N GLY A 45 39.62 16.57 4.81
CA GLY A 45 39.04 17.64 4.00
C GLY A 45 38.32 17.16 2.73
N ASP A 46 38.38 15.85 2.42
CA ASP A 46 37.62 15.26 1.34
C ASP A 46 36.09 15.33 1.61
N PRO A 47 35.25 15.75 0.63
CA PRO A 47 33.80 15.78 0.78
C PRO A 47 33.17 14.46 1.23
N LEU A 48 33.77 13.32 0.91
CA LEU A 48 33.27 11.98 1.26
C LEU A 48 33.49 11.62 2.74
N LEU A 49 34.39 12.32 3.43
CA LEU A 49 34.80 11.97 4.79
C LEU A 49 33.66 12.03 5.81
N ASP A 50 32.75 13.01 5.68
CA ASP A 50 31.59 13.15 6.58
C ASP A 50 30.61 11.98 6.45
N GLY A 51 30.30 11.58 5.21
CA GLY A 51 29.43 10.45 4.93
C GLY A 51 30.02 9.14 5.44
N ALA A 52 31.28 8.88 5.12
CA ALA A 52 31.99 7.68 5.54
C ALA A 52 32.12 7.57 7.08
N PHE A 53 32.42 8.70 7.75
CA PHE A 53 32.53 8.76 9.20
C PHE A 53 31.20 8.49 9.91
N LYS A 54 30.09 9.07 9.42
CA LYS A 54 28.74 8.82 9.94
C LYS A 54 28.32 7.37 9.73
N LEU A 55 28.53 6.84 8.52
CA LEU A 55 28.19 5.45 8.19
C LEU A 55 28.93 4.46 9.10
N ALA A 56 30.23 4.66 9.34
CA ALA A 56 31.00 3.81 10.24
C ALA A 56 30.49 3.85 11.69
N HIS A 57 30.03 5.01 12.18
CA HIS A 57 29.42 5.15 13.50
C HIS A 57 28.01 4.56 13.59
N GLU A 58 27.21 4.64 12.52
CA GLU A 58 25.91 3.99 12.42
C GLU A 58 26.05 2.46 12.42
N GLN A 59 27.02 1.93 11.68
CA GLN A 59 27.35 0.51 11.68
C GLN A 59 27.83 0.02 13.04
N ARG A 60 28.66 0.80 13.74
CA ARG A 60 29.09 0.51 15.12
C ARG A 60 27.92 0.46 16.12
N ARG A 61 26.84 1.20 15.85
CA ARG A 61 25.62 1.25 16.69
C ARG A 61 24.61 0.17 16.35
N ALA A 62 24.74 -0.53 15.22
CA ALA A 62 23.86 -1.63 14.89
C ALA A 62 24.14 -2.79 15.85
N PRO A 63 23.13 -3.31 16.58
CA PRO A 63 23.35 -4.42 17.49
C PRO A 63 23.75 -5.65 16.69
N SER A 64 24.73 -6.41 17.19
CA SER A 64 25.01 -7.75 16.66
C SER A 64 23.74 -8.60 16.75
N PRO A 65 23.45 -9.44 15.74
CA PRO A 65 22.30 -10.32 15.80
C PRO A 65 22.57 -11.38 16.87
N THR A 66 21.83 -11.33 17.98
CA THR A 66 21.95 -12.28 19.10
C THR A 66 20.62 -12.97 19.39
N ASN A 67 19.51 -12.27 19.13
CA ASN A 67 18.15 -12.74 19.36
C ASN A 67 17.15 -12.02 18.43
N LEU A 68 15.88 -12.41 18.48
CA LEU A 68 14.84 -11.84 17.64
C LEU A 68 14.69 -10.33 17.80
N THR A 69 14.90 -9.76 18.99
CA THR A 69 14.85 -8.31 19.21
C THR A 69 15.90 -7.57 18.38
N THR A 70 17.14 -8.07 18.38
CA THR A 70 18.21 -7.50 17.56
C THR A 70 17.94 -7.66 16.07
N LEU A 71 17.39 -8.82 15.63
CA LEU A 71 16.97 -9.03 14.24
C LEU A 71 15.88 -8.05 13.81
N ILE A 72 14.87 -7.79 14.64
CA ILE A 72 13.81 -6.80 14.36
C ILE A 72 14.41 -5.40 14.23
N THR A 73 15.38 -5.06 15.07
CA THR A 73 16.07 -3.76 15.03
C THR A 73 16.85 -3.60 13.72
N LEU A 74 17.61 -4.62 13.33
CA LEU A 74 18.33 -4.65 12.06
C LEU A 74 17.37 -4.60 10.87
N TYR A 75 16.25 -5.32 10.93
CA TYR A 75 15.23 -5.32 9.89
C TYR A 75 14.62 -3.92 9.71
N ARG A 76 14.25 -3.23 10.80
CA ARG A 76 13.78 -1.83 10.75
C ARG A 76 14.81 -0.88 10.15
N GLY A 77 16.09 -1.13 10.40
CA GLY A 77 17.20 -0.37 9.82
C GLY A 77 17.47 -0.66 8.34
N SER A 78 16.97 -1.77 7.82
CA SER A 78 17.28 -2.24 6.46
C SER A 78 16.66 -1.39 5.35
N SER A 79 17.29 -1.43 4.17
CA SER A 79 16.72 -0.87 2.94
C SER A 79 15.37 -1.51 2.59
N ASP A 80 15.17 -2.81 2.90
CA ASP A 80 13.93 -3.54 2.65
C ASP A 80 12.74 -2.97 3.40
N PHE A 81 12.95 -2.64 4.67
CA PHE A 81 11.94 -1.96 5.46
C PHE A 81 11.80 -0.50 5.02
N ARG A 82 12.91 0.22 4.84
CA ARG A 82 12.89 1.65 4.55
C ARG A 82 12.25 2.00 3.19
N ARG A 83 12.40 1.16 2.16
CA ARG A 83 11.76 1.35 0.83
C ARG A 83 10.26 1.11 0.82
N THR A 84 9.72 0.48 1.87
CA THR A 84 8.29 0.21 2.00
C THR A 84 7.54 1.53 2.28
N LYS A 85 6.34 1.70 1.70
CA LYS A 85 5.51 2.91 1.90
C LYS A 85 5.24 3.15 3.39
N LEU A 86 5.21 4.42 3.80
CA LEU A 86 5.08 4.81 5.23
C LEU A 86 3.91 4.13 5.95
N GLY A 87 2.70 4.14 5.36
CA GLY A 87 1.54 3.49 5.99
C GLY A 87 1.70 1.97 6.15
N THR A 88 2.35 1.31 5.20
CA THR A 88 2.67 -0.12 5.30
C THR A 88 3.76 -0.36 6.34
N ARG A 89 4.77 0.51 6.47
CA ARG A 89 5.77 0.42 7.54
C ARG A 89 5.15 0.56 8.92
N GLN A 90 4.26 1.54 9.11
CA GLN A 90 3.53 1.72 10.38
C GLN A 90 2.72 0.48 10.74
N GLU A 91 2.09 -0.16 9.76
CA GLU A 91 1.38 -1.41 9.97
C GLU A 91 2.36 -2.54 10.33
N TYR A 92 3.48 -2.68 9.61
CA TYR A 92 4.50 -3.68 9.92
C TYR A 92 5.06 -3.48 11.33
N ASP A 93 5.39 -2.25 11.72
CA ASP A 93 5.94 -1.89 13.03
C ASP A 93 5.04 -2.36 14.17
N ARG A 94 3.73 -2.18 14.04
CA ARG A 94 2.76 -2.65 15.04
C ARG A 94 2.86 -4.15 15.30
N TYR A 95 3.05 -4.94 14.24
CA TYR A 95 3.18 -6.40 14.37
C TYR A 95 4.61 -6.82 14.75
N LEU A 96 5.63 -6.09 14.31
CA LEU A 96 7.00 -6.28 14.78
C LEU A 96 7.09 -6.07 16.29
N ASP A 97 6.39 -5.08 16.85
CA ASP A 97 6.36 -4.87 18.30
C ASP A 97 5.61 -5.98 19.02
N LYS A 98 4.49 -6.49 18.47
CA LYS A 98 3.80 -7.68 19.01
C LYS A 98 4.70 -8.91 19.02
N ILE A 99 5.41 -9.16 17.92
CA ILE A 99 6.37 -10.26 17.80
C ILE A 99 7.51 -10.08 18.78
N ARG A 100 8.07 -8.88 18.91
CA ARG A 100 9.13 -8.57 19.87
C ARG A 100 8.70 -8.81 21.31
N MET A 101 7.48 -8.39 21.67
CA MET A 101 6.94 -8.63 23.02
C MET A 101 6.79 -10.12 23.30
N GLN A 102 6.36 -10.92 22.33
CA GLN A 102 6.10 -12.34 22.52
C GLN A 102 7.36 -13.21 22.45
N PHE A 103 8.26 -12.92 21.50
CA PHE A 103 9.33 -13.82 21.08
C PHE A 103 10.71 -13.15 21.06
N GLY A 104 10.80 -11.89 21.50
CA GLY A 104 12.00 -11.06 21.34
C GLY A 104 13.27 -11.63 22.00
N GLY A 105 13.11 -12.45 23.03
CA GLY A 105 14.20 -13.10 23.76
C GLY A 105 14.80 -14.32 23.07
N LEU A 106 14.11 -14.91 22.08
CA LEU A 106 14.59 -16.12 21.39
C LEU A 106 15.93 -15.86 20.72
N SER A 107 16.94 -16.64 21.08
CA SER A 107 18.27 -16.64 20.49
C SER A 107 18.24 -17.05 19.01
N LEU A 108 19.32 -16.78 18.29
CA LEU A 108 19.44 -17.19 16.89
C LEU A 108 19.35 -18.71 16.72
N GLU A 109 19.85 -19.48 17.68
CA GLU A 109 19.76 -20.94 17.66
C GLU A 109 18.32 -21.42 17.82
N GLU A 110 17.61 -20.91 18.85
CA GLU A 110 16.20 -21.25 19.11
C GLU A 110 15.30 -20.88 17.92
N LEU A 111 15.54 -19.74 17.26
CA LEU A 111 14.79 -19.31 16.07
C LEU A 111 14.88 -20.26 14.88
N GLN A 112 15.78 -21.23 14.91
CA GLN A 112 15.99 -22.21 13.85
C GLN A 112 15.44 -23.60 14.21
N GLN A 113 14.99 -23.79 15.44
CA GLN A 113 14.54 -25.10 15.92
C GLN A 113 13.08 -25.38 15.50
N PRO A 114 12.75 -26.62 15.09
CA PRO A 114 11.38 -27.01 14.76
C PRO A 114 10.32 -26.71 15.84
N PRO A 115 10.58 -26.91 17.15
CA PRO A 115 9.61 -26.56 18.20
C PRO A 115 9.19 -25.09 18.22
N THR A 116 10.09 -24.17 17.87
CA THR A 116 9.79 -22.73 17.80
C THR A 116 8.73 -22.42 16.75
N ARG A 117 8.66 -23.22 15.67
CA ARG A 117 7.57 -23.10 14.68
C ARG A 117 6.22 -23.44 15.31
N GLY A 118 6.17 -24.40 16.24
CA GLY A 118 4.99 -24.73 17.03
C GLY A 118 4.52 -23.53 17.87
N ALA A 119 5.43 -22.90 18.60
CA ALA A 119 5.13 -21.70 19.38
C ALA A 119 4.61 -20.53 18.51
N PHE A 120 5.17 -20.33 17.31
CA PHE A 120 4.64 -19.35 16.36
C PHE A 120 3.22 -19.69 15.89
N LYS A 121 2.91 -20.99 15.73
CA LYS A 121 1.58 -21.45 15.31
C LYS A 121 0.56 -21.24 16.40
N GLU A 122 0.88 -21.60 17.64
CA GLU A 122 0.02 -21.34 18.81
C GLU A 122 -0.28 -19.85 18.96
N TRP A 123 0.74 -18.99 18.83
CA TRP A 123 0.54 -17.54 18.85
C TRP A 123 -0.34 -17.05 17.70
N ARG A 124 -0.15 -17.60 16.48
CA ARG A 124 -1.05 -17.28 15.36
C ARG A 124 -2.48 -17.72 15.64
N ASP A 125 -2.66 -18.88 16.23
CA ASP A 125 -3.97 -19.47 16.50
C ASP A 125 -4.70 -18.72 17.64
N SER A 126 -3.97 -18.00 18.50
CA SER A 126 -4.57 -17.03 19.43
C SER A 126 -5.37 -15.90 18.74
N PHE A 127 -5.14 -15.68 17.43
CA PHE A 127 -5.91 -14.75 16.60
C PHE A 127 -7.07 -15.42 15.85
N ALA A 128 -7.52 -16.63 16.23
CA ALA A 128 -8.54 -17.40 15.51
C ALA A 128 -9.82 -16.60 15.18
N GLY A 129 -10.27 -15.72 16.08
CA GLY A 129 -11.42 -14.83 15.85
C GLY A 129 -11.18 -13.74 14.80
N THR A 130 -9.92 -13.52 14.38
CA THR A 130 -9.54 -12.54 13.36
C THR A 130 -8.52 -13.13 12.36
N PRO A 131 -8.96 -14.03 11.45
CA PRO A 131 -8.06 -14.78 10.57
C PRO A 131 -7.12 -13.92 9.71
N ARG A 132 -7.56 -12.72 9.32
CA ARG A 132 -6.71 -11.77 8.57
C ARG A 132 -5.56 -11.23 9.42
N THR A 133 -5.83 -10.92 10.69
CA THR A 133 -4.80 -10.52 11.68
C THR A 133 -3.79 -11.64 11.86
N ALA A 134 -4.28 -12.89 11.99
CA ALA A 134 -3.46 -14.08 12.12
C ALA A 134 -2.50 -14.26 10.93
N ASP A 135 -3.04 -14.20 9.71
CA ASP A 135 -2.24 -14.30 8.48
C ASP A 135 -1.21 -13.16 8.37
N PHE A 136 -1.59 -11.94 8.75
CA PHE A 136 -0.68 -10.80 8.69
C PHE A 136 0.44 -10.91 9.73
N ALA A 137 0.12 -11.31 10.97
CA ALA A 137 1.11 -11.57 12.01
C ALA A 137 2.15 -12.61 11.56
N TRP A 138 1.68 -13.71 10.97
CA TRP A 138 2.56 -14.75 10.41
C TRP A 138 3.41 -14.22 9.25
N MET A 139 2.83 -13.43 8.33
CA MET A 139 3.58 -12.81 7.23
C MET A 139 4.73 -11.94 7.74
N ILE A 140 4.55 -11.20 8.83
CA ILE A 140 5.60 -10.35 9.41
C ILE A 140 6.69 -11.19 10.06
N LEU A 141 6.36 -12.29 10.75
CA LEU A 141 7.35 -13.28 11.23
C LEU A 141 8.20 -13.80 10.07
N VAL A 142 7.56 -14.28 9.00
CA VAL A 142 8.25 -14.76 7.79
C VAL A 142 9.21 -13.71 7.25
N ARG A 143 8.75 -12.45 7.17
CA ARG A 143 9.53 -11.35 6.60
C ARG A 143 10.80 -11.03 7.38
N VAL A 144 10.74 -11.01 8.72
CA VAL A 144 11.92 -10.77 9.56
C VAL A 144 12.91 -11.93 9.48
N LEU A 145 12.40 -13.17 9.52
CA LEU A 145 13.27 -14.36 9.45
C LEU A 145 13.86 -14.57 8.06
N SER A 146 13.14 -14.25 6.99
CA SER A 146 13.70 -14.21 5.63
C SER A 146 14.81 -13.18 5.52
N PHE A 147 14.61 -11.96 6.06
CA PHE A 147 15.68 -10.96 6.10
C PHE A 147 16.94 -11.47 6.83
N ALA A 148 16.77 -12.14 7.97
CA ALA A 148 17.88 -12.71 8.73
C ALA A 148 18.58 -13.84 7.95
N LYS A 149 17.79 -14.73 7.33
CA LYS A 149 18.29 -15.85 6.50
C LYS A 149 19.07 -15.36 5.29
N ASP A 150 18.51 -14.44 4.53
CA ASP A 150 19.11 -13.90 3.30
C ASP A 150 20.42 -13.12 3.57
N ARG A 151 20.63 -12.69 4.82
CA ARG A 151 21.87 -12.05 5.29
C ARG A 151 22.80 -12.97 6.06
N GLY A 152 22.54 -14.28 6.07
CA GLY A 152 23.39 -15.27 6.73
C GLY A 152 23.42 -15.20 8.25
N MET A 153 22.44 -14.53 8.88
CA MET A 153 22.34 -14.46 10.35
C MET A 153 21.73 -15.73 10.95
N ILE A 154 20.87 -16.41 10.17
CA ILE A 154 20.31 -17.74 10.47
C ILE A 154 20.37 -18.58 9.19
N SER A 155 20.39 -19.91 9.31
CA SER A 155 20.45 -20.84 8.19
C SER A 155 19.07 -21.17 7.59
N VAL A 156 18.04 -21.18 8.44
CA VAL A 156 16.68 -21.59 8.05
C VAL A 156 15.64 -20.59 8.55
N ASN A 157 14.63 -20.33 7.71
CA ASN A 157 13.43 -19.61 8.13
C ASN A 157 12.33 -20.64 8.44
N ILE A 158 12.19 -20.97 9.71
CA ILE A 158 11.19 -21.92 10.19
C ILE A 158 9.74 -21.43 10.06
N ALA A 159 9.49 -20.17 9.68
CA ALA A 159 8.15 -19.63 9.48
C ALA A 159 7.66 -19.75 8.01
N GLU A 160 8.52 -20.18 7.07
CA GLU A 160 8.14 -20.35 5.66
C GLU A 160 6.91 -21.29 5.51
N ARG A 161 6.12 -21.08 4.45
CA ARG A 161 4.94 -21.90 4.12
C ARG A 161 3.96 -22.05 5.30
N GLY A 162 3.55 -20.93 5.89
CA GLY A 162 2.61 -20.90 7.01
C GLY A 162 1.17 -21.32 6.70
N GLY A 163 0.80 -21.36 5.42
CA GLY A 163 -0.59 -21.46 4.99
C GLY A 163 -1.35 -20.14 5.16
N ARG A 164 -2.63 -20.14 4.76
CA ARG A 164 -3.51 -18.98 4.79
C ARG A 164 -4.84 -19.36 5.45
N LEU A 165 -5.24 -18.61 6.47
CA LEU A 165 -6.47 -18.82 7.22
C LEU A 165 -7.62 -17.97 6.64
N TYR A 166 -7.34 -16.73 6.28
CA TYR A 166 -8.34 -15.80 5.79
C TYR A 166 -8.81 -16.14 4.38
N ARG A 167 -10.11 -16.43 4.26
CA ARG A 167 -10.84 -16.53 2.98
C ARG A 167 -11.83 -15.37 2.89
N SER A 168 -11.84 -14.68 1.75
CA SER A 168 -12.83 -13.61 1.52
C SER A 168 -14.21 -14.22 1.25
N THR A 169 -15.17 -13.86 2.09
CA THR A 169 -16.60 -14.26 2.00
C THR A 169 -17.49 -13.15 1.44
N ARG A 170 -16.98 -11.92 1.24
CA ARG A 170 -17.76 -10.76 0.75
C ARG A 170 -17.81 -10.68 -0.79
N ARG A 171 -17.84 -11.82 -1.49
CA ARG A 171 -17.66 -11.86 -2.95
C ARG A 171 -18.86 -11.28 -3.71
N ASP A 172 -20.04 -11.22 -3.08
CA ASP A 172 -21.30 -10.88 -3.77
C ASP A 172 -21.90 -9.54 -3.31
N GLN A 173 -21.10 -8.68 -2.65
CA GLN A 173 -21.61 -7.40 -2.13
C GLN A 173 -21.58 -6.32 -3.23
N THR A 174 -22.75 -6.03 -3.79
CA THR A 174 -22.99 -4.99 -4.80
C THR A 174 -24.11 -4.08 -4.30
N TRP A 175 -23.98 -2.77 -4.46
CA TRP A 175 -25.04 -1.83 -4.09
C TRP A 175 -26.18 -1.89 -5.12
N ALA A 176 -27.39 -2.24 -4.67
CA ALA A 176 -28.58 -2.15 -5.51
C ALA A 176 -29.01 -0.68 -5.67
N ASP A 177 -29.82 -0.39 -6.70
CA ASP A 177 -30.30 0.98 -6.93
C ASP A 177 -31.16 1.49 -5.76
N ALA A 178 -31.91 0.60 -5.09
CA ALA A 178 -32.64 0.92 -3.88
C ALA A 178 -31.72 1.33 -2.71
N ASP A 179 -30.56 0.67 -2.55
CA ASP A 179 -29.58 1.03 -1.52
C ASP A 179 -28.96 2.40 -1.79
N VAL A 180 -28.65 2.67 -3.06
CA VAL A 180 -28.13 3.98 -3.49
C VAL A 180 -29.17 5.07 -3.23
N ALA A 181 -30.42 4.87 -3.66
CA ALA A 181 -31.50 5.82 -3.43
C ALA A 181 -31.75 6.06 -1.93
N ALA A 182 -31.77 5.00 -1.12
CA ALA A 182 -31.92 5.11 0.33
C ALA A 182 -30.77 5.90 0.98
N PHE A 183 -29.53 5.67 0.54
CA PHE A 183 -28.38 6.44 0.99
C PHE A 183 -28.48 7.91 0.59
N GLU A 184 -28.80 8.20 -0.67
CA GLU A 184 -28.89 9.56 -1.21
C GLU A 184 -30.01 10.37 -0.56
N ALA A 185 -31.12 9.74 -0.17
CA ALA A 185 -32.24 10.38 0.51
C ALA A 185 -31.86 10.97 1.88
N VAL A 186 -30.93 10.34 2.60
CA VAL A 186 -30.49 10.79 3.93
C VAL A 186 -29.12 11.48 3.92
N ALA A 187 -28.33 11.31 2.86
CA ALA A 187 -26.96 11.81 2.78
C ALA A 187 -26.94 13.35 2.61
N PRO A 188 -26.12 14.08 3.40
CA PRO A 188 -25.86 15.48 3.12
C PRO A 188 -25.14 15.65 1.77
N PRO A 189 -25.18 16.84 1.14
CA PRO A 189 -24.67 17.05 -0.22
C PRO A 189 -23.23 16.54 -0.45
N HIS A 190 -22.33 16.76 0.51
CA HIS A 190 -20.93 16.33 0.40
C HIS A 190 -20.73 14.80 0.47
N MET A 191 -21.67 14.04 1.05
CA MET A 191 -21.67 12.58 1.04
C MET A 191 -22.37 12.04 -0.20
N ARG A 192 -23.41 12.74 -0.70
CA ARG A 192 -24.05 12.42 -1.98
C ARG A 192 -23.05 12.51 -3.14
N LEU A 193 -22.30 13.61 -3.22
CA LEU A 193 -21.23 13.75 -4.22
C LEU A 193 -20.19 12.63 -4.12
N ALA A 194 -19.89 12.14 -2.91
CA ALA A 194 -18.91 11.08 -2.72
C ALA A 194 -19.38 9.73 -3.28
N ILE A 195 -20.66 9.37 -3.12
CA ILE A 195 -21.22 8.14 -3.69
C ILE A 195 -21.38 8.26 -5.22
N GLU A 196 -21.85 9.41 -5.72
CA GLU A 196 -21.96 9.69 -7.16
C GLU A 196 -20.61 9.56 -7.87
N LEU A 197 -19.56 10.21 -7.33
CA LEU A 197 -18.22 10.09 -7.89
C LEU A 197 -17.68 8.67 -7.80
N ALA A 198 -17.95 7.94 -6.72
CA ALA A 198 -17.49 6.56 -6.58
C ALA A 198 -18.13 5.62 -7.59
N LEU A 199 -19.44 5.75 -7.82
CA LEU A 199 -20.19 4.94 -8.78
C LEU A 199 -19.88 5.30 -10.23
N TRP A 200 -19.65 6.59 -10.53
CA TRP A 200 -19.32 7.05 -11.87
C TRP A 200 -17.89 6.68 -12.27
N THR A 201 -16.93 6.95 -11.40
CA THR A 201 -15.50 6.81 -11.73
C THR A 201 -14.93 5.44 -11.39
N GLY A 202 -15.63 4.67 -10.55
CA GLY A 202 -15.18 3.42 -9.96
C GLY A 202 -13.93 3.56 -9.10
N GLN A 203 -13.54 4.75 -8.64
CA GLN A 203 -12.24 4.98 -8.00
C GLN A 203 -12.16 4.52 -6.54
N ARG A 204 -10.94 4.24 -6.06
CA ARG A 204 -10.73 3.90 -4.64
C ARG A 204 -11.02 5.11 -3.77
N LYS A 205 -11.58 4.90 -2.57
CA LYS A 205 -11.79 5.96 -1.57
C LYS A 205 -10.59 6.89 -1.41
N GLY A 206 -9.40 6.33 -1.19
CA GLY A 206 -8.19 7.12 -0.99
C GLY A 206 -7.76 7.93 -2.22
N ASP A 207 -8.18 7.56 -3.42
CA ASP A 207 -7.97 8.37 -4.63
C ASP A 207 -9.01 9.49 -4.69
N LEU A 208 -10.30 9.18 -4.48
CA LEU A 208 -11.39 10.16 -4.47
C LEU A 208 -11.17 11.28 -3.44
N LEU A 209 -10.75 10.95 -2.22
CA LEU A 209 -10.51 11.96 -1.17
C LEU A 209 -9.30 12.87 -1.46
N ARG A 210 -8.44 12.50 -2.42
CA ARG A 210 -7.26 13.29 -2.82
C ARG A 210 -7.48 14.07 -4.12
N LEU A 211 -8.55 13.78 -4.87
CA LEU A 211 -8.87 14.49 -6.10
C LEU A 211 -8.99 15.97 -5.81
N SER A 212 -8.25 16.76 -6.59
CA SER A 212 -8.17 18.20 -6.51
C SER A 212 -8.94 18.82 -7.66
N TRP A 213 -9.42 20.05 -7.47
CA TRP A 213 -9.98 20.84 -8.57
C TRP A 213 -9.00 21.03 -9.74
N ARG A 214 -7.69 20.93 -9.50
CA ARG A 214 -6.66 20.94 -10.55
C ARG A 214 -6.68 19.71 -11.44
N ASP A 215 -7.26 18.61 -10.97
CA ASP A 215 -7.39 17.37 -11.74
C ASP A 215 -8.61 17.41 -12.67
N PHE A 216 -9.47 18.43 -12.55
CA PHE A 216 -10.69 18.60 -13.35
C PHE A 216 -10.51 19.70 -14.40
N ASP A 217 -10.64 19.36 -15.68
CA ASP A 217 -10.48 20.30 -16.81
C ASP A 217 -11.79 21.00 -17.23
N GLY A 218 -12.86 20.83 -16.43
CA GLY A 218 -14.21 21.30 -16.75
C GLY A 218 -15.09 20.24 -17.42
N THR A 219 -14.49 19.17 -17.97
CA THR A 219 -15.21 18.06 -18.60
C THR A 219 -14.75 16.68 -18.08
N ASN A 220 -13.47 16.52 -17.80
CA ASN A 220 -12.83 15.27 -17.43
C ASN A 220 -12.03 15.41 -16.14
N LEU A 221 -11.92 14.30 -15.41
CA LEU A 221 -10.91 14.13 -14.36
C LEU A 221 -9.68 13.41 -14.91
N ARG A 222 -8.48 13.96 -14.65
CA ARG A 222 -7.20 13.37 -15.03
C ARG A 222 -6.26 13.30 -13.83
N PHE A 223 -5.89 12.10 -13.40
CA PHE A 223 -5.07 11.92 -12.20
C PHE A 223 -4.31 10.59 -12.20
N THR A 224 -3.38 10.45 -11.25
CA THR A 224 -2.62 9.21 -11.03
C THR A 224 -3.03 8.56 -9.71
N GLN A 225 -3.47 7.30 -9.79
CA GLN A 225 -3.88 6.53 -8.62
C GLN A 225 -2.71 6.33 -7.63
N SER A 226 -2.99 6.39 -6.33
CA SER A 226 -1.96 6.31 -5.29
C SER A 226 -1.33 4.93 -5.16
N LYS A 227 -2.19 3.89 -5.24
CA LYS A 227 -1.81 2.51 -4.93
C LYS A 227 -1.01 1.90 -6.06
N THR A 228 -1.59 1.88 -7.26
CA THR A 228 -1.09 1.21 -8.46
C THR A 228 -0.32 2.13 -9.41
N LYS A 229 -0.40 3.46 -9.22
CA LYS A 229 0.21 4.46 -10.11
C LYS A 229 -0.35 4.46 -11.54
N ALA A 230 -1.52 3.85 -11.76
CA ALA A 230 -2.24 3.97 -13.03
C ALA A 230 -2.63 5.43 -13.29
N ARG A 231 -2.38 5.91 -14.52
CA ARG A 231 -2.86 7.19 -15.02
C ARG A 231 -4.27 6.98 -15.58
N VAL A 232 -5.21 7.78 -15.14
CA VAL A 232 -6.63 7.61 -15.46
C VAL A 232 -7.19 8.93 -15.99
N LEU A 233 -8.00 8.83 -17.04
CA LEU A 233 -8.86 9.89 -17.54
C LEU A 233 -10.30 9.41 -17.42
N VAL A 234 -11.15 10.17 -16.73
CA VAL A 234 -12.58 9.87 -16.59
C VAL A 234 -13.39 11.04 -17.15
N PRO A 235 -14.09 10.86 -18.29
CA PRO A 235 -15.09 11.82 -18.72
C PRO A 235 -16.21 11.88 -17.70
N MET A 236 -16.57 13.07 -17.22
CA MET A 236 -17.50 13.22 -16.10
C MET A 236 -18.97 13.20 -16.53
N GLY A 237 -19.26 13.30 -17.83
CA GLY A 237 -20.63 13.28 -18.34
C GLY A 237 -21.52 14.29 -17.62
N TYR A 238 -22.67 13.84 -17.12
CA TYR A 238 -23.61 14.69 -16.39
C TYR A 238 -23.02 15.29 -15.09
N LEU A 239 -22.05 14.61 -14.45
CA LEU A 239 -21.39 15.13 -13.25
C LEU A 239 -20.47 16.30 -13.54
N ALA A 240 -20.10 16.57 -14.80
CA ALA A 240 -19.26 17.72 -15.14
C ALA A 240 -19.95 19.04 -14.76
N GLU A 241 -21.28 19.13 -14.93
CA GLU A 241 -22.04 20.33 -14.54
C GLU A 241 -22.10 20.50 -13.02
N VAL A 242 -22.34 19.40 -12.29
CA VAL A 242 -22.31 19.38 -10.81
C VAL A 242 -20.95 19.83 -10.27
N LEU A 243 -19.86 19.42 -10.91
CA LEU A 243 -18.51 19.85 -10.53
C LEU A 243 -18.25 21.31 -10.89
N ARG A 244 -18.67 21.78 -12.07
CA ARG A 244 -18.50 23.19 -12.48
C ARG A 244 -19.24 24.15 -11.53
N SER A 245 -20.43 23.80 -11.06
CA SER A 245 -21.20 24.66 -10.14
C SER A 245 -20.59 24.79 -8.74
N GLN A 246 -19.71 23.86 -8.33
CA GLN A 246 -19.05 23.86 -7.02
C GLN A 246 -17.61 24.40 -7.04
N SER A 247 -17.07 24.70 -8.21
CA SER A 247 -15.63 24.95 -8.47
C SER A 247 -14.87 25.67 -7.36
N GLY A 248 -13.61 25.29 -7.10
CA GLY A 248 -12.81 25.89 -6.03
C GLY A 248 -11.32 25.50 -6.04
N SER A 249 -10.66 25.72 -4.89
CA SER A 249 -9.27 25.32 -4.67
C SER A 249 -9.16 24.02 -3.85
N GLY A 250 -8.02 23.34 -3.84
CA GLY A 250 -7.83 22.14 -3.01
C GLY A 250 -8.68 20.94 -3.44
N THR A 251 -9.09 20.08 -2.48
CA THR A 251 -9.81 18.83 -2.79
C THR A 251 -11.26 19.08 -3.21
N ILE A 252 -11.75 18.25 -4.14
CA ILE A 252 -13.14 18.23 -4.61
C ILE A 252 -14.05 17.77 -3.47
N LEU A 253 -13.74 16.61 -2.87
CA LEU A 253 -14.48 16.11 -1.72
C LEU A 253 -14.00 16.82 -0.46
N ARG A 254 -14.91 17.59 0.15
CA ARG A 254 -14.70 18.32 1.41
C ARG A 254 -15.68 17.84 2.47
N ASN A 255 -15.29 17.98 3.73
CA ASN A 255 -16.14 17.66 4.87
C ASN A 255 -17.16 18.77 5.14
N SER A 256 -18.04 18.57 6.13
CA SER A 256 -19.05 19.55 6.51
C SER A 256 -18.51 20.93 6.94
N ARG A 257 -17.21 21.03 7.22
CA ARG A 257 -16.51 22.29 7.55
C ARG A 257 -15.77 22.89 6.36
N GLY A 258 -15.99 22.38 5.15
CA GLY A 258 -15.30 22.83 3.94
C GLY A 258 -13.82 22.43 3.84
N ALA A 259 -13.32 21.60 4.77
CA ALA A 259 -11.93 21.15 4.79
C ALA A 259 -11.74 19.79 4.12
N ALA A 260 -10.50 19.45 3.75
CA ALA A 260 -10.17 18.15 3.19
C ALA A 260 -10.53 17.00 4.16
N TRP A 261 -10.94 15.85 3.61
CA TRP A 261 -11.24 14.68 4.40
C TRP A 261 -9.97 13.99 4.93
N THR A 262 -9.98 13.65 6.21
CA THR A 262 -9.15 12.54 6.70
C THR A 262 -9.85 11.21 6.36
N SER A 263 -9.07 10.13 6.18
CA SER A 263 -9.63 8.80 5.90
C SER A 263 -10.63 8.35 6.97
N ASP A 264 -10.30 8.59 8.24
CA ASP A 264 -11.11 8.16 9.38
C ASP A 264 -12.33 9.06 9.59
N GLY A 265 -12.17 10.38 9.40
CA GLY A 265 -13.29 11.31 9.42
C GLY A 265 -14.34 10.93 8.38
N PHE A 266 -13.91 10.61 7.15
CA PHE A 266 -14.82 10.18 6.09
C PHE A 266 -15.51 8.87 6.47
N ASN A 267 -14.75 7.86 6.93
CA ASN A 267 -15.32 6.57 7.34
C ASN A 267 -16.40 6.73 8.41
N THR A 268 -16.18 7.62 9.39
CA THR A 268 -17.14 7.88 10.47
C THR A 268 -18.42 8.50 9.92
N SER A 269 -18.31 9.54 9.09
CA SER A 269 -19.49 10.19 8.49
C SER A 269 -20.23 9.27 7.51
N TRP A 270 -19.51 8.46 6.73
CA TRP A 270 -20.09 7.45 5.84
C TRP A 270 -20.91 6.42 6.61
N ARG A 271 -20.37 5.87 7.71
CA ARG A 271 -21.10 4.91 8.55
C ARG A 271 -22.38 5.52 9.13
N LYS A 272 -22.33 6.76 9.60
CA LYS A 272 -23.54 7.47 10.07
C LYS A 272 -24.60 7.59 8.98
N CYS A 273 -24.20 7.82 7.72
CA CYS A 273 -25.14 7.84 6.60
C CYS A 273 -25.73 6.44 6.34
N CYS A 274 -24.90 5.40 6.32
CA CYS A 274 -25.36 4.02 6.15
C CYS A 274 -26.36 3.62 7.25
N THR A 275 -26.06 3.92 8.52
CA THR A 275 -26.96 3.63 9.64
C THR A 275 -28.33 4.31 9.47
N ARG A 276 -28.36 5.60 9.07
CA ARG A 276 -29.62 6.31 8.81
C ARG A 276 -30.38 5.76 7.60
N ALA A 277 -29.67 5.24 6.61
CA ALA A 277 -30.25 4.62 5.43
C ALA A 277 -30.64 3.14 5.64
N GLY A 278 -30.40 2.56 6.82
CA GLY A 278 -30.66 1.14 7.08
C GLY A 278 -29.66 0.17 6.44
N ILE A 279 -28.52 0.65 5.95
CA ILE A 279 -27.53 -0.15 5.21
C ILE A 279 -26.50 -0.73 6.18
N THR A 280 -26.46 -2.07 6.29
CA THR A 280 -25.65 -2.77 7.31
C THR A 280 -24.53 -3.64 6.73
N SER A 281 -24.73 -4.25 5.56
CA SER A 281 -23.78 -5.19 4.95
C SER A 281 -22.80 -4.51 3.98
N LEU A 282 -23.17 -3.39 3.39
CA LEU A 282 -22.41 -2.72 2.33
C LEU A 282 -21.41 -1.68 2.88
N THR A 283 -20.31 -1.51 2.15
CA THR A 283 -19.26 -0.53 2.45
C THR A 283 -18.99 0.38 1.26
N PHE A 284 -18.32 1.50 1.51
CA PHE A 284 -17.84 2.38 0.44
C PHE A 284 -16.92 1.65 -0.55
N HIS A 285 -16.19 0.63 -0.11
CA HIS A 285 -15.28 -0.10 -1.02
C HIS A 285 -16.05 -0.90 -2.07
N ASP A 286 -17.24 -1.39 -1.72
CA ASP A 286 -18.09 -2.21 -2.60
C ASP A 286 -18.65 -1.39 -3.78
N LEU A 287 -18.69 -0.05 -3.66
CA LEU A 287 -19.06 0.86 -4.76
C LEU A 287 -18.14 0.72 -5.97
N ARG A 288 -16.87 0.37 -5.77
CA ARG A 288 -15.92 0.15 -6.89
C ARG A 288 -16.28 -1.10 -7.70
N GLY A 289 -16.66 -2.19 -7.03
CA GLY A 289 -17.19 -3.38 -7.71
C GLY A 289 -18.52 -3.06 -8.39
N THR A 290 -19.40 -2.34 -7.69
CA THR A 290 -20.70 -1.88 -8.23
C THR A 290 -20.54 -1.05 -9.51
N ALA A 291 -19.62 -0.08 -9.53
CA ALA A 291 -19.35 0.75 -10.71
C ALA A 291 -18.92 -0.10 -11.92
N ILE A 292 -18.04 -1.09 -11.70
CA ILE A 292 -17.58 -2.01 -12.75
C ILE A 292 -18.74 -2.85 -13.27
N THR A 293 -19.55 -3.41 -12.38
CA THR A 293 -20.75 -4.17 -12.75
C THR A 293 -21.73 -3.32 -13.55
N ARG A 294 -21.96 -2.05 -13.16
CA ARG A 294 -22.81 -1.11 -13.89
C ARG A 294 -22.28 -0.81 -15.29
N MET A 295 -20.97 -0.59 -15.45
CA MET A 295 -20.37 -0.38 -16.77
C MET A 295 -20.50 -1.63 -17.65
N ALA A 296 -20.31 -2.82 -17.10
CA ALA A 296 -20.50 -4.07 -17.83
C ALA A 296 -21.96 -4.28 -18.26
N LEU A 297 -22.93 -4.00 -17.36
CA LEU A 297 -24.36 -4.01 -17.66
C LEU A 297 -24.76 -3.00 -18.73
N ALA A 298 -24.16 -1.81 -18.70
CA ALA A 298 -24.28 -0.78 -19.75
C ALA A 298 -23.61 -1.19 -21.07
N GLY A 299 -22.90 -2.31 -21.07
CA GLY A 299 -22.39 -2.97 -22.26
C GLY A 299 -20.96 -2.61 -22.63
N CYS A 300 -20.23 -1.90 -21.76
CA CYS A 300 -18.82 -1.60 -21.93
C CYS A 300 -17.98 -2.90 -21.95
N THR A 301 -16.96 -2.90 -22.79
CA THR A 301 -15.97 -3.97 -22.88
C THR A 301 -14.99 -3.91 -21.70
N VAL A 302 -14.35 -5.04 -21.40
CA VAL A 302 -13.32 -5.13 -20.34
C VAL A 302 -12.20 -4.08 -20.52
N PRO A 303 -11.67 -3.83 -21.73
CA PRO A 303 -10.68 -2.76 -21.95
C PRO A 303 -11.21 -1.35 -21.63
N GLU A 304 -12.45 -1.03 -22.00
CA GLU A 304 -13.05 0.28 -21.69
C GLU A 304 -13.22 0.47 -20.18
N ILE A 305 -13.73 -0.55 -19.48
CA ILE A 305 -13.86 -0.54 -18.03
C ILE A 305 -12.49 -0.38 -17.36
N ALA A 306 -11.48 -1.10 -17.84
CA ALA A 306 -10.11 -1.02 -17.32
C ALA A 306 -9.52 0.39 -17.50
N ALA A 307 -9.76 1.03 -18.64
CA ALA A 307 -9.28 2.38 -18.94
C ALA A 307 -9.86 3.43 -17.97
N VAL A 308 -11.16 3.35 -17.67
CA VAL A 308 -11.83 4.27 -16.75
C VAL A 308 -11.46 3.98 -15.29
N THR A 309 -11.40 2.71 -14.90
CA THR A 309 -11.23 2.34 -13.49
C THR A 309 -9.76 2.19 -13.06
N GLY A 310 -8.83 2.17 -14.01
CA GLY A 310 -7.38 1.99 -13.79
C GLY A 310 -7.02 0.59 -13.27
N HIS A 311 -7.75 -0.43 -13.69
CA HIS A 311 -7.46 -1.84 -13.40
C HIS A 311 -6.62 -2.48 -14.50
N SER A 312 -5.97 -3.61 -14.19
CA SER A 312 -5.55 -4.53 -15.25
C SER A 312 -6.76 -5.26 -15.82
N LEU A 313 -6.67 -5.76 -17.05
CA LEU A 313 -7.76 -6.54 -17.66
C LEU A 313 -8.16 -7.73 -16.78
N LYS A 314 -7.16 -8.46 -16.26
CA LYS A 314 -7.34 -9.59 -15.35
C LYS A 314 -8.08 -9.20 -14.06
N ASP A 315 -7.78 -8.02 -13.50
CA ASP A 315 -8.49 -7.56 -12.30
C ASP A 315 -9.96 -7.27 -12.59
N VAL A 316 -10.28 -6.69 -13.76
CA VAL A 316 -11.67 -6.45 -14.17
C VAL A 316 -12.39 -7.78 -14.37
N GLU A 317 -11.81 -8.73 -15.10
CA GLU A 317 -12.36 -10.07 -15.27
C GLU A 317 -12.63 -10.73 -13.92
N THR A 318 -11.67 -10.69 -13.00
CA THR A 318 -11.84 -11.25 -11.65
C THR A 318 -13.00 -10.60 -10.90
N ILE A 319 -13.18 -9.27 -11.03
CA ILE A 319 -14.29 -8.55 -10.41
C ILE A 319 -15.62 -8.95 -11.07
N LEU A 320 -15.68 -9.06 -12.39
CA LEU A 320 -16.87 -9.53 -13.09
C LEU A 320 -17.19 -10.98 -12.72
N ASP A 321 -16.20 -11.86 -12.61
CA ASP A 321 -16.41 -13.24 -12.16
C ASP A 321 -17.03 -13.30 -10.77
N MET A 322 -16.60 -12.41 -9.86
CA MET A 322 -17.15 -12.32 -8.50
C MET A 322 -18.55 -11.71 -8.44
N HIS A 323 -18.77 -10.58 -9.12
CA HIS A 323 -19.97 -9.74 -8.94
C HIS A 323 -21.01 -9.89 -10.04
N TYR A 324 -20.65 -10.51 -11.16
CA TYR A 324 -21.41 -10.48 -12.42
C TYR A 324 -21.75 -11.88 -12.95
N LEU A 325 -20.86 -12.87 -12.78
CA LEU A 325 -21.08 -14.24 -13.29
C LEU A 325 -21.95 -15.14 -12.39
N GLY A 326 -22.40 -14.65 -11.22
CA GLY A 326 -23.47 -15.29 -10.44
C GLY A 326 -24.87 -15.17 -11.06
N GLY A 327 -25.03 -14.30 -12.07
CA GLY A 327 -26.30 -14.00 -12.75
C GLY A 327 -26.22 -14.17 -14.27
N ARG A 328 -25.96 -15.39 -14.74
CA ARG A 328 -25.83 -15.73 -16.18
C ARG A 328 -26.99 -15.26 -17.07
N ALA A 329 -28.18 -15.06 -16.51
CA ALA A 329 -29.39 -14.69 -17.25
C ALA A 329 -29.37 -13.26 -17.81
N GLU A 330 -28.95 -12.25 -17.04
CA GLU A 330 -28.94 -10.85 -17.51
C GLU A 330 -27.85 -10.61 -18.56
N LEU A 331 -26.72 -11.27 -18.38
CA LEU A 331 -25.63 -11.32 -19.35
C LEU A 331 -26.05 -11.98 -20.66
N ALA A 332 -26.72 -13.13 -20.58
CA ALA A 332 -27.30 -13.78 -21.75
C ALA A 332 -28.32 -12.87 -22.43
N ALA A 333 -29.23 -12.23 -21.68
CA ALA A 333 -30.21 -11.29 -22.23
C ALA A 333 -29.54 -10.08 -22.91
N SER A 334 -28.51 -9.49 -22.28
CA SER A 334 -27.74 -8.38 -22.86
C SER A 334 -27.00 -8.80 -24.14
N ALA A 335 -26.39 -9.98 -24.14
CA ALA A 335 -25.73 -10.54 -25.32
C ALA A 335 -26.72 -10.74 -26.47
N MET A 336 -27.90 -11.31 -26.19
CA MET A 336 -28.96 -11.49 -27.19
C MET A 336 -29.50 -10.17 -27.72
N ARG A 337 -29.71 -9.15 -26.85
CA ARG A 337 -30.11 -7.80 -27.28
C ARG A 337 -29.10 -7.19 -28.24
N LYS A 338 -27.81 -7.23 -27.89
CA LYS A 338 -26.74 -6.70 -28.75
C LYS A 338 -26.63 -7.45 -30.08
N MET A 339 -26.80 -8.77 -30.06
CA MET A 339 -26.82 -9.59 -31.28
C MET A 339 -27.98 -9.19 -32.19
N ALA A 340 -29.19 -9.04 -31.63
CA ALA A 340 -30.38 -8.62 -32.37
C ALA A 340 -30.22 -7.21 -32.97
N GLU A 341 -29.70 -6.24 -32.20
CA GLU A 341 -29.39 -4.88 -32.71
C GLU A 341 -28.35 -4.88 -33.83
N LYS A 342 -27.34 -5.76 -33.75
CA LYS A 342 -26.32 -5.87 -34.81
C LYS A 342 -26.89 -6.49 -36.08
N MET A 343 -27.76 -7.50 -35.94
CA MET A 343 -28.45 -8.13 -37.08
C MET A 343 -29.45 -7.18 -37.75
N SER A 344 -30.15 -6.33 -37.00
CA SER A 344 -31.07 -5.34 -37.56
C SER A 344 -30.38 -4.16 -38.26
N ARG A 345 -29.11 -3.88 -37.91
CA ARG A 345 -28.29 -2.84 -38.54
C ARG A 345 -27.51 -3.32 -39.79
N GLN A 346 -27.51 -4.61 -40.11
CA GLN A 346 -26.96 -5.07 -41.39
C GLN A 346 -27.99 -4.80 -42.49
N PRO A 347 -27.64 -4.08 -43.57
CA PRO A 347 -28.55 -3.92 -44.69
C PRO A 347 -28.84 -5.31 -45.25
N THR A 348 -30.13 -5.57 -45.45
CA THR A 348 -30.59 -6.74 -46.20
C THR A 348 -30.05 -6.57 -47.61
N ASN A 349 -28.88 -7.16 -47.89
CA ASN A 349 -28.43 -7.35 -49.27
C ASN A 349 -29.36 -8.40 -49.87
N ARG A 350 -30.46 -7.93 -50.45
CA ARG A 350 -31.28 -8.67 -51.42
C ARG A 350 -30.98 -8.12 -52.80
#